data_AF-A0A968KPD1-F1
#
_entry.id   AF-A0A968KPD1-F1
#
_cell.length_a   1.000
_cell.length_b   1.000
_cell.length_c   1.000
_cell.angle_alpha   90.00
_cell.angle_beta   90.00
_cell.angle_gamma   90.00
#
_symmetry.space_group_name_H-M   'P 1'
#
loop_
_entity.id
_entity.type
_entity.pdbx_description
1 polymer ?
#
loop_
_entity_poly.entity_id
_entity_poly.type
_entity_poly.pdbx_seq_one_letter_code
_entity_poly.pdbx_strand_id
1 'polypeptide(L)'
;MRNPFALLGGLAAAVVVGVGVLLAGCGGGEGDLSDQETPAAPVTGGELRLLGRDPITLDPACASDVDSANYMVEVFGGLVTIDRDLQIVPDIAERVDVSDDGT
;
A
#
# COMPACT_ATOMS: atom_id res chain seq x y z
N MET A 1 29.47 55.34 -5.06
CA MET A 1 29.79 54.51 -3.88
C MET A 1 28.68 53.46 -3.77
N ARG A 2 28.97 52.18 -4.08
CA ARG A 2 27.99 51.08 -4.07
C ARG A 2 28.29 50.23 -2.82
N ASN A 3 27.32 50.15 -1.93
CA ASN A 3 27.48 49.63 -0.57
C ASN A 3 27.49 48.09 -0.64
N PRO A 4 28.63 47.40 -0.41
CA PRO A 4 28.71 45.95 -0.58
C PRO A 4 27.84 45.19 0.44
N PHE A 5 27.53 45.82 1.58
CA PHE A 5 26.65 45.27 2.61
C PHE A 5 25.16 45.20 2.19
N ALA A 6 24.73 46.00 1.22
CA ALA A 6 23.34 45.98 0.73
C ALA A 6 23.06 44.76 -0.17
N LEU A 7 24.06 44.30 -0.93
CA LEU A 7 23.96 43.11 -1.78
C LEU A 7 23.96 41.80 -0.97
N LEU A 8 24.77 41.74 0.11
CA LEU A 8 24.80 40.57 1.00
C LEU A 8 23.52 40.46 1.85
N GLY A 9 23.00 41.58 2.34
CA GLY A 9 21.73 41.62 3.09
C GLY A 9 20.51 41.29 2.22
N GLY A 10 20.51 41.74 0.96
CA GLY A 10 19.44 41.43 0.00
C GLY A 10 19.39 39.94 -0.39
N LEU A 11 20.56 39.29 -0.54
CA LEU A 11 20.63 37.86 -0.82
C LEU A 11 20.16 37.02 0.39
N ALA A 12 20.53 37.41 1.61
CA ALA A 12 20.06 36.76 2.83
C ALA A 12 18.53 36.88 3.00
N ALA A 13 17.95 38.06 2.72
CA ALA A 13 16.50 38.25 2.75
C ALA A 13 15.77 37.44 1.67
N ALA A 14 16.34 37.34 0.46
CA ALA A 14 15.76 36.54 -0.63
C ALA A 14 15.80 35.02 -0.35
N VAL A 15 16.87 34.53 0.29
CA VAL A 15 16.99 33.11 0.69
C VAL A 15 16.00 32.77 1.81
N VAL A 16 15.81 33.65 2.80
CA VAL A 16 14.85 33.43 3.90
C VAL A 16 13.40 33.43 3.40
N VAL A 17 13.05 34.32 2.47
CA VAL A 17 11.70 34.34 1.85
C VAL A 17 11.49 33.15 0.92
N GLY A 18 12.50 32.77 0.12
CA GLY A 18 12.42 31.61 -0.78
C GLY A 18 12.28 30.27 -0.04
N VAL A 19 12.99 30.09 1.08
CA VAL A 19 12.86 28.89 1.94
C VAL A 19 11.53 28.88 2.71
N GLY A 20 11.01 30.05 3.11
CA GLY A 20 9.69 30.16 3.74
C GLY A 20 8.52 29.80 2.82
N VAL A 21 8.59 30.18 1.54
CA VAL A 21 7.58 29.82 0.52
C VAL A 21 7.58 28.31 0.23
N LEU A 22 8.73 27.64 0.31
CA LEU A 22 8.83 26.18 0.14
C LEU A 22 8.21 25.40 1.31
N LEU A 23 8.12 25.99 2.51
CA LEU A 23 7.52 25.35 3.70
C LEU A 23 6.04 25.69 3.92
N ALA A 24 5.49 26.69 3.22
CA ALA A 24 4.08 27.07 3.29
C ALA A 24 3.20 26.42 2.19
N GLY A 25 3.66 25.31 1.61
CA GLY A 25 2.96 24.54 0.58
C GLY A 25 1.92 23.54 1.10
N CYS A 26 1.55 23.57 2.39
CA CYS A 26 0.44 22.79 2.93
C CYS A 26 -0.25 23.56 4.05
N GLY A 27 -1.34 24.26 3.74
CA GLY A 27 -2.11 25.03 4.72
C GLY A 27 -3.01 26.07 4.08
N GLY A 28 -3.97 25.63 3.27
CA GLY A 28 -4.88 26.52 2.55
C GLY A 28 -6.09 25.80 2.01
N GLY A 29 -6.86 25.16 2.89
CA GLY A 29 -8.19 24.64 2.61
C GLY A 29 -8.93 24.46 3.93
N GLU A 30 -9.88 25.33 4.21
CA GLU A 30 -10.98 25.05 5.15
C GLU A 30 -11.83 23.93 4.56
N GLY A 31 -11.30 22.70 4.65
CA GLY A 31 -12.08 21.48 4.59
C GLY A 31 -12.30 21.06 6.03
N ASP A 32 -13.57 20.97 6.43
CA ASP A 32 -13.98 20.26 7.62
C ASP A 32 -13.41 18.84 7.54
N LEU A 33 -12.28 18.58 8.22
CA LEU A 33 -11.67 17.25 8.27
C LEU A 33 -12.41 16.42 9.32
N SER A 34 -13.67 16.15 8.98
CA SER A 34 -14.48 15.07 9.52
C SER A 34 -14.59 13.98 8.45
N ASP A 35 -13.49 13.61 7.79
CA ASP A 35 -13.43 12.37 7.00
C ASP A 35 -13.33 11.19 7.98
N GLN A 36 -14.41 11.00 8.73
CA GLN A 36 -14.83 9.68 9.16
C GLN A 36 -15.27 8.98 7.87
N GLU A 37 -14.32 8.33 7.20
CA GLU A 37 -14.63 7.39 6.12
C GLU A 37 -15.48 6.28 6.72
N THR A 38 -16.79 6.50 6.73
CA THR A 38 -17.77 5.45 6.97
C THR A 38 -17.48 4.41 5.91
N PRO A 39 -17.12 3.16 6.28
CA PRO A 39 -16.81 2.15 5.28
C PRO A 39 -17.99 2.08 4.32
N ALA A 40 -17.74 2.46 3.08
CA ALA A 40 -18.76 2.38 2.04
C ALA A 40 -19.23 0.92 2.00
N ALA A 41 -20.55 0.72 1.93
CA ALA A 41 -21.09 -0.62 1.81
C ALA A 41 -20.41 -1.35 0.62
N PRO A 42 -20.02 -2.62 0.77
CA PRO A 42 -19.36 -3.35 -0.30
C PRO A 42 -20.18 -3.30 -1.58
N VAL A 43 -19.60 -2.77 -2.65
CA VAL A 43 -20.25 -2.78 -3.96
C VAL A 43 -20.05 -4.17 -4.56
N THR A 44 -21.14 -4.86 -4.86
CA THR A 44 -21.07 -6.17 -5.53
C THR A 44 -21.02 -5.99 -7.04
N GLY A 45 -20.07 -6.65 -7.69
CA GLY A 45 -19.90 -6.63 -9.15
C GLY A 45 -18.89 -5.59 -9.65
N GLY A 46 -18.74 -5.51 -10.97
CA GLY A 46 -17.70 -4.74 -11.64
C GLY A 46 -16.61 -5.63 -12.26
N GLU A 47 -15.68 -5.02 -12.98
CA GLU A 47 -14.52 -5.70 -13.57
C GLU A 47 -13.24 -5.06 -13.02
N LEU A 48 -12.41 -5.86 -12.35
CA LEU A 48 -11.07 -5.45 -11.93
C LEU A 48 -10.07 -5.76 -13.05
N ARG A 49 -9.47 -4.73 -13.65
CA ARG A 49 -8.44 -4.87 -14.70
C ARG A 49 -7.07 -4.56 -14.10
N LEU A 50 -6.25 -5.60 -13.92
CA LEU A 50 -4.89 -5.49 -13.38
C LEU A 50 -3.84 -5.64 -14.49
N LEU A 51 -2.71 -4.97 -14.32
CA LEU A 51 -1.51 -5.26 -15.10
C LEU A 51 -0.82 -6.49 -14.48
N GLY A 52 -0.46 -7.47 -15.30
CA GLY A 52 0.19 -8.70 -14.86
C GLY A 52 0.88 -9.42 -16.01
N ARG A 53 1.79 -10.33 -15.69
CA ARG A 53 2.40 -11.26 -16.65
C ARG A 53 1.59 -12.56 -16.68
N ASP A 54 1.53 -13.20 -17.83
CA ASP A 54 0.93 -14.54 -17.94
C ASP A 54 1.65 -15.55 -17.01
N PRO A 55 0.90 -16.47 -16.38
CA PRO A 55 1.49 -17.52 -15.56
C PRO A 55 2.27 -18.51 -16.42
N ILE A 56 3.37 -19.05 -15.89
CA ILE A 56 4.12 -20.13 -16.55
C ILE A 56 3.32 -21.44 -16.51
N THR A 57 2.64 -21.69 -15.38
CA THR A 57 1.78 -22.85 -15.18
C THR A 57 0.67 -22.52 -14.19
N LEU A 58 -0.45 -23.24 -14.27
CA LEU A 58 -1.53 -23.21 -13.28
C LEU A 58 -1.62 -24.48 -12.44
N ASP A 59 -0.69 -25.42 -12.61
CA ASP A 59 -0.57 -26.58 -11.73
C ASP A 59 0.24 -26.19 -10.47
N PRO A 60 -0.39 -26.09 -9.28
CA PRO A 60 0.30 -25.70 -8.05
C PRO A 60 1.46 -26.63 -7.67
N ALA A 61 1.42 -27.90 -8.08
CA ALA A 61 2.49 -28.85 -7.80
C ALA A 61 3.75 -28.57 -8.64
N CYS A 62 3.62 -27.81 -9.73
CA CYS A 62 4.68 -27.53 -10.68
C CYS A 62 5.14 -26.05 -10.68
N ALA A 63 4.42 -25.15 -10.02
CA ALA A 63 4.78 -23.72 -10.01
C ALA A 63 6.00 -23.42 -9.13
N SER A 64 6.83 -22.49 -9.60
CA SER A 64 8.04 -22.05 -8.90
C SER A 64 8.30 -20.55 -9.02
N ASP A 65 7.30 -19.77 -9.44
CA ASP A 65 7.39 -18.34 -9.70
C ASP A 65 6.19 -17.58 -9.10
N VAL A 66 6.38 -16.27 -8.89
CA VAL A 66 5.39 -15.42 -8.23
C VAL A 66 4.23 -15.03 -9.15
N ASP A 67 4.47 -14.91 -10.46
CA ASP A 67 3.42 -14.53 -11.40
C ASP A 67 2.33 -15.62 -11.45
N SER A 68 2.74 -16.89 -11.57
CA SER A 68 1.84 -18.04 -11.46
C SER A 68 1.11 -18.09 -10.12
N ALA A 69 1.83 -17.84 -9.02
CA ALA A 69 1.25 -17.85 -7.67
C ALA A 69 0.14 -16.81 -7.48
N ASN A 70 0.26 -15.62 -8.09
CA ASN A 70 -0.76 -14.56 -8.00
C ASN A 70 -2.12 -14.99 -8.57
N TYR A 71 -2.14 -15.79 -9.64
CA TYR A 71 -3.40 -16.34 -10.16
C TYR A 71 -3.88 -17.53 -9.32
N MET A 72 -2.95 -18.34 -8.78
CA MET A 72 -3.31 -19.52 -8.01
C MET A 72 -4.06 -19.19 -6.73
N VAL A 73 -3.64 -18.17 -5.98
CA VAL A 73 -4.30 -17.80 -4.70
C VAL A 73 -5.74 -17.31 -4.88
N GLU A 74 -6.12 -16.87 -6.08
CA GLU A 74 -7.47 -16.42 -6.40
C GLU A 74 -8.37 -17.57 -6.92
N VAL A 75 -7.78 -18.66 -7.42
CA VAL A 75 -8.51 -19.77 -8.08
C VAL A 75 -8.50 -21.05 -7.24
N PHE A 76 -7.47 -21.27 -6.43
CA PHE A 76 -7.30 -22.44 -5.57
C PHE A 76 -7.30 -22.04 -4.10
N GLY A 77 -7.89 -22.90 -3.25
CA GLY A 77 -7.87 -22.76 -1.80
C GLY A 77 -6.89 -23.75 -1.15
N GLY A 78 -6.25 -23.31 -0.07
CA GLY A 78 -5.39 -24.15 0.77
C GLY A 78 -6.16 -24.73 1.96
N LEU A 79 -5.54 -25.63 2.73
CA LEU A 79 -6.12 -26.05 4.02
C LEU A 79 -6.21 -24.87 4.99
N VAL A 80 -5.19 -24.03 4.97
CA VAL A 80 -5.06 -22.79 5.74
C VAL A 80 -4.60 -21.67 4.80
N THR A 81 -4.83 -20.43 5.21
CA THR A 81 -4.36 -19.22 4.52
C THR A 81 -3.72 -18.24 5.51
N ILE A 82 -3.19 -17.14 4.99
CA ILE A 82 -2.58 -16.06 5.77
C ILE A 82 -3.52 -14.85 5.71
N ASP A 83 -3.97 -14.35 6.86
CA ASP A 83 -4.82 -13.16 6.91
C ASP A 83 -4.02 -11.84 6.82
N ARG A 84 -4.72 -10.71 6.90
CA ARG A 84 -4.11 -9.38 6.80
C ARG A 84 -3.17 -9.04 7.96
N ASP A 85 -3.31 -9.74 9.09
CA ASP A 85 -2.47 -9.61 10.28
C ASP A 85 -1.33 -10.65 10.28
N LEU A 86 -1.11 -11.31 9.13
CA LEU A 86 -0.10 -12.33 8.91
C LEU A 86 -0.27 -13.57 9.81
N GLN A 87 -1.49 -13.86 10.24
CA GLN A 87 -1.81 -15.04 11.03
C GLN A 87 -2.21 -16.20 10.12
N ILE A 88 -1.82 -17.42 10.51
CA ILE A 88 -2.31 -18.64 9.87
C ILE A 88 -3.74 -18.88 10.34
N VAL A 89 -4.69 -18.85 9.41
CA VAL A 89 -6.12 -19.05 9.68
C VAL A 89 -6.68 -20.18 8.82
N PRO A 90 -7.76 -20.86 9.25
CA PRO A 90 -8.42 -21.86 8.41
C PRO A 90 -8.93 -21.26 7.10
N ASP A 91 -8.78 -22.02 6.00
CA ASP A 91 -9.39 -21.70 4.70
C ASP A 91 -10.42 -22.80 4.36
N ILE A 92 -10.08 -23.80 3.54
CA ILE A 92 -11.03 -24.90 3.25
C ILE A 92 -11.15 -25.88 4.41
N ALA A 93 -10.17 -25.93 5.32
CA ALA A 93 -10.24 -26.78 6.50
C ALA A 93 -11.16 -26.16 7.56
N GLU A 94 -12.01 -26.97 8.20
CA GLU A 94 -12.82 -26.51 9.32
C GLU A 94 -11.99 -26.32 10.60
N ARG A 95 -11.00 -27.20 10.80
CA ARG A 95 -10.07 -27.16 11.94
C ARG A 95 -8.75 -27.85 11.60
N VAL A 96 -7.71 -27.50 12.35
CA VAL A 96 -6.41 -28.16 12.31
C VAL A 96 -6.12 -28.70 13.71
N ASP A 97 -6.18 -30.03 13.85
CA ASP A 97 -5.81 -30.71 15.09
C ASP A 97 -4.30 -31.02 15.05
N VAL A 98 -3.54 -30.55 16.04
CA VAL A 98 -2.08 -30.75 16.12
C VAL A 98 -1.79 -31.73 17.25
N SER A 99 -1.00 -32.76 16.97
CA SER A 99 -0.54 -33.76 17.94
C SER A 99 0.44 -33.14 18.95
N ASP A 100 0.51 -33.71 20.15
CA ASP A 100 1.40 -33.23 21.22
C ASP A 100 2.89 -33.32 20.84
N ASP A 101 3.25 -34.26 19.96
CA ASP A 101 4.61 -34.46 19.47
C ASP A 101 4.91 -33.70 18.17
N GLY A 102 3.91 -33.03 17.59
CA GLY A 102 4.04 -32.26 16.35
C GLY A 102 4.31 -33.12 15.11
N THR A 103 4.04 -34.43 15.18
CA THR A 103 4.14 -35.37 14.05
C THR A 103 2.82 -36.02 13.69
#